data_AF-A0A401P241-F1
#
_entry.id   AF-A0A401P241-F1
#
_cell.length_a   1.000
_cell.length_b   1.000
_cell.length_c   1.000
_cell.angle_alpha   90.00
_cell.angle_beta   90.00
_cell.angle_gamma   90.00
#
_symmetry.space_group_name_H-M   'P 1'
#
loop_
_entity.id
_entity.type
_entity.pdbx_description
1 polymer ?
#
loop_
_entity_poly.entity_id
_entity_poly.type
_entity_poly.pdbx_seq_one_letter_code
_entity_poly.pdbx_strand_id
1 'polypeptide(L)'
;MLLTEGRGTLMDPEGLYDEDTITPDNLQKVLESEEGRREYLVFSNCKNHPSSQKGRKIPLKSGGRRIDYALYSEDGLNPDWKVEMEEFSFVTQLAGLTDHLAVAMRLLVSMGEEDP
;
A
#
# COMPACT_ATOMS: atom_id res chain seq x y z
N MET A 1 11.36 -8.57 3.34
CA MET A 1 10.79 -9.04 2.05
C MET A 1 9.66 -8.08 1.68
N LEU A 2 9.48 -7.76 0.40
CA LEU A 2 8.66 -6.63 -0.04
C LEU A 2 7.21 -7.07 -0.27
N LEU A 3 6.26 -6.31 0.29
CA LEU A 3 4.82 -6.61 0.21
C LEU A 3 4.27 -6.00 -1.09
N THR A 4 3.61 -6.79 -1.94
CA THR A 4 3.33 -6.38 -3.33
C THR A 4 1.87 -6.05 -3.63
N GLU A 5 0.90 -6.38 -2.77
CA GLU A 5 -0.52 -6.21 -3.10
C GLU A 5 -1.36 -5.43 -2.07
N GLY A 6 -2.17 -4.50 -2.61
CA GLY A 6 -3.50 -4.15 -2.12
C GLY A 6 -3.65 -3.47 -0.75
N ARG A 7 -2.56 -3.06 -0.09
CA ARG A 7 -2.59 -2.55 1.30
C ARG A 7 -2.92 -1.06 1.40
N GLY A 8 -3.55 -0.73 2.53
CA GLY A 8 -3.61 0.61 3.07
C GLY A 8 -2.23 1.03 3.56
N THR A 9 -2.02 2.34 3.62
CA THR A 9 -0.72 2.92 3.96
C THR A 9 -0.76 3.66 5.28
N LEU A 10 -1.92 3.78 5.90
CA LEU A 10 -2.09 4.42 7.20
C LEU A 10 -2.35 3.36 8.29
N MET A 11 -1.47 3.32 9.28
CA MET A 11 -1.62 2.52 10.49
C MET A 11 -2.57 3.19 11.48
N ASP A 12 -3.24 2.39 12.31
CA ASP A 12 -3.96 2.90 13.47
C ASP A 12 -2.93 3.39 14.52
N PRO A 13 -2.95 4.67 14.92
CA PRO A 13 -2.00 5.19 15.90
C PRO A 13 -2.06 4.48 17.27
N GLU A 14 -3.19 3.87 17.62
CA GLU A 14 -3.33 3.14 18.89
C GLU A 14 -2.44 1.89 18.94
N GLY A 15 -2.18 1.25 17.79
CA GLY A 15 -1.39 0.02 17.68
C GLY A 15 0.04 0.23 17.14
N LEU A 16 0.56 1.45 17.12
CA LEU A 16 1.86 1.77 16.53
C LEU A 16 3.06 1.26 17.37
N TYR A 17 2.87 1.17 18.69
CA TYR A 17 3.92 0.80 19.65
C TYR A 17 3.68 -0.57 20.28
N ASP A 18 2.76 -1.36 19.73
CA ASP A 18 2.53 -2.72 20.17
C ASP A 18 3.75 -3.58 19.83
N GLU A 19 4.05 -4.58 20.67
CA GLU A 19 5.19 -5.49 20.47
C GLU A 19 5.15 -6.18 19.10
N ASP A 20 3.93 -6.40 18.58
CA ASP A 20 3.67 -7.02 17.28
C ASP A 20 3.90 -6.08 16.09
N THR A 21 4.09 -4.77 16.30
CA THR A 21 4.23 -3.79 15.21
C THR A 21 5.44 -2.87 15.32
N ILE A 22 6.09 -2.81 16.49
CA ILE A 22 7.17 -1.84 16.74
C ILE A 22 8.46 -2.16 15.97
N THR A 23 8.65 -3.39 15.52
CA THR A 23 9.83 -3.78 14.71
C THR A 23 9.48 -4.00 13.24
N PRO A 24 10.41 -3.72 12.30
CA PRO A 24 10.14 -3.91 10.87
C PRO A 24 9.69 -5.32 10.49
N ASP A 25 10.28 -6.34 11.10
CA ASP A 25 9.98 -7.75 10.81
C ASP A 25 8.62 -8.16 11.39
N ASN A 26 8.27 -7.70 12.60
CA ASN A 26 6.97 -7.99 13.20
C ASN A 26 5.86 -7.31 12.40
N LEU A 27 6.02 -6.02 12.07
CA LEU A 27 5.07 -5.29 11.24
C LEU A 27 4.89 -5.95 9.86
N GLN A 28 5.96 -6.46 9.24
CA GLN A 28 5.86 -7.19 7.99
C GLN A 28 4.96 -8.43 8.13
N LYS A 29 5.19 -9.26 9.15
CA LYS A 29 4.39 -10.47 9.43
C LYS A 29 2.93 -10.13 9.73
N VAL A 30 2.68 -9.12 10.55
CA VAL A 30 1.32 -8.66 10.88
C VAL A 30 0.58 -8.29 9.61
N LEU A 31 1.19 -7.45 8.77
CA LEU A 31 0.54 -6.98 7.57
C LEU A 31 0.33 -8.11 6.56
N GLU A 32 1.14 -9.17 6.52
CA GLU A 32 0.93 -10.34 5.66
C GLU A 32 -0.42 -11.02 5.87
N SER A 33 -0.93 -11.02 7.11
CA SER A 33 -2.24 -11.57 7.45
C SER A 33 -3.39 -10.57 7.22
N GLU A 34 -4.59 -11.06 6.88
CA GLU A 34 -5.76 -10.18 6.74
C GLU A 34 -6.24 -9.66 8.11
N GLU A 35 -6.13 -10.50 9.12
CA GLU A 35 -6.46 -10.20 10.52
C GLU A 35 -5.60 -9.05 11.03
N GLY A 36 -4.27 -9.15 10.88
CA GLY A 36 -3.35 -8.10 11.29
C GLY A 36 -3.54 -6.82 10.50
N ARG A 37 -3.88 -6.89 9.20
CA ARG A 37 -4.28 -5.68 8.46
C ARG A 37 -5.54 -5.05 9.04
N ARG A 38 -6.57 -5.84 9.36
CA ARG A 38 -7.83 -5.35 9.96
C ARG A 38 -7.64 -4.71 11.33
N GLU A 39 -6.68 -5.20 12.09
CA GLU A 39 -6.36 -4.71 13.44
C GLU A 39 -5.52 -3.43 13.41
N TYR A 40 -4.48 -3.39 12.56
CA TYR A 40 -3.46 -2.34 12.63
C TYR A 40 -3.51 -1.30 11.51
N LEU A 41 -4.33 -1.47 10.47
CA LEU A 41 -4.52 -0.44 9.44
C LEU A 41 -5.83 0.32 9.66
N VAL A 42 -5.80 1.62 9.41
CA VAL A 42 -7.01 2.44 9.41
C VAL A 42 -7.88 2.01 8.22
N PHE A 43 -9.13 1.65 8.47
CA PHE A 43 -10.14 1.50 7.43
C PHE A 43 -11.08 2.70 7.42
N SER A 44 -11.62 3.05 6.24
CA SER A 44 -12.68 4.06 6.17
C SER A 44 -13.89 3.58 6.98
N ASN A 45 -14.20 4.30 8.04
CA ASN A 45 -15.39 4.08 8.85
C ASN A 45 -16.62 4.52 8.05
N CYS A 46 -17.25 3.60 7.31
CA CYS A 46 -18.60 3.83 6.76
C CYS A 46 -19.69 4.04 7.85
N LYS A 47 -19.33 4.32 9.11
CA LYS A 47 -20.25 4.46 10.25
C LYS A 47 -20.98 5.82 10.29
N ASN A 48 -20.67 6.77 9.40
CA ASN A 48 -21.40 8.04 9.31
C ASN A 48 -22.61 8.02 8.35
N HIS A 49 -23.12 6.83 7.97
CA HIS A 49 -24.44 6.79 7.35
C HIS A 49 -25.51 6.72 8.46
N PRO A 50 -26.37 7.73 8.62
CA PRO A 50 -27.59 7.53 9.39
C PRO A 50 -28.34 6.37 8.73
N SER A 51 -28.86 5.48 9.56
CA SER A 51 -29.45 4.17 9.26
C SER A 51 -30.69 4.22 8.36
N SER A 52 -30.57 4.76 7.15
CA SER A 52 -31.71 4.92 6.25
C SER A 52 -31.32 4.93 4.79
N GLN A 53 -30.50 3.99 4.33
CA GLN A 53 -30.60 3.51 2.94
C GLN A 53 -30.38 2.00 2.90
N LYS A 54 -31.41 1.26 2.46
CA LYS A 54 -31.31 -0.11 1.95
C LYS A 54 -30.45 -0.06 0.69
N GLY A 55 -29.13 0.03 0.86
CA GLY A 55 -28.15 0.08 -0.20
C GLY A 55 -27.02 -0.90 0.13
N ARG A 56 -26.88 -1.91 -0.72
CA ARG A 56 -25.82 -2.92 -0.81
C ARG A 56 -24.60 -2.60 0.09
N LYS A 57 -24.34 -3.44 1.10
CA LYS A 57 -23.09 -3.40 1.88
C LYS A 57 -21.93 -3.47 0.89
N ILE A 58 -21.28 -2.35 0.62
CA ILE A 58 -20.04 -2.34 -0.16
C ILE A 58 -19.04 -3.10 0.72
N PRO A 59 -18.49 -4.24 0.28
CA PRO A 59 -17.47 -4.93 1.06
C PRO A 59 -16.37 -3.92 1.37
N LEU A 60 -15.97 -3.77 2.64
CA LEU A 60 -14.77 -3.01 2.94
C LEU A 60 -13.67 -3.62 2.08
N LYS A 61 -13.11 -2.84 1.15
CA LYS A 61 -11.94 -3.27 0.38
C LYS A 61 -10.88 -3.63 1.41
N SER A 62 -10.50 -4.90 1.44
CA SER A 62 -9.80 -5.64 2.49
C SER A 62 -8.35 -5.19 2.76
N GLY A 63 -7.95 -4.06 2.17
CA GLY A 63 -6.58 -3.56 2.19
C GLY A 63 -6.26 -2.58 3.30
N GLY A 64 -7.23 -1.79 3.77
CA GLY A 64 -7.01 -0.60 4.59
C GLY A 64 -7.12 0.69 3.77
N ARG A 65 -6.93 1.84 4.41
CA ARG A 65 -6.98 3.17 3.78
C ARG A 65 -5.63 3.47 3.13
N ARG A 66 -5.60 3.56 1.80
CA ARG A 66 -4.40 3.94 1.02
C ARG A 66 -4.45 5.44 0.74
N ILE A 67 -3.51 6.20 1.29
CA ILE A 67 -3.39 7.65 1.13
C ILE A 67 -2.01 8.10 0.62
N ASP A 68 -1.06 7.17 0.51
CA ASP A 68 0.27 7.40 -0.02
C ASP A 68 0.41 6.74 -1.40
N TYR A 69 0.97 7.48 -2.37
CA TYR A 69 0.98 7.10 -3.78
C TYR A 69 2.35 7.34 -4.42
N ALA A 70 2.78 6.35 -5.21
CA ALA A 70 3.79 6.51 -6.24
C ALA A 70 3.11 6.21 -7.58
N LEU A 71 3.19 7.15 -8.52
CA LEU A 71 2.51 7.11 -9.81
C LEU A 71 3.53 7.37 -10.92
N TYR A 72 3.33 6.77 -12.08
CA TYR A 72 4.08 7.06 -13.30
C TYR A 72 3.14 7.19 -14.49
N SER A 73 3.60 7.83 -15.55
CA SER A 73 2.90 7.94 -16.83
C SER A 73 3.85 7.59 -17.96
N GLU A 74 3.31 6.98 -19.01
CA GLU A 74 4.01 6.74 -20.27
C GLU A 74 3.81 7.89 -21.27
N ASP A 75 2.88 8.80 -20.98
CA ASP A 75 2.60 9.96 -21.83
C ASP A 75 3.80 10.92 -21.86
N GLY A 76 4.23 11.28 -23.07
CA GLY A 76 5.30 12.26 -23.29
C GLY A 76 6.72 11.68 -23.13
N LEU A 77 6.86 10.36 -23.00
CA LEU A 77 8.15 9.70 -23.08
C LEU A 77 8.68 9.65 -24.52
N ASN A 78 9.99 9.46 -24.66
CA ASN A 78 10.61 9.22 -25.96
C ASN A 78 9.99 7.95 -26.59
N PRO A 79 9.57 7.97 -27.87
CA PRO A 79 8.97 6.81 -28.53
C PRO A 79 9.83 5.54 -28.53
N ASP A 80 11.15 5.70 -28.46
CA ASP A 80 12.11 4.59 -28.44
C ASP A 80 12.31 4.02 -27.02
N TRP A 81 11.75 4.67 -25.99
CA TRP A 81 11.85 4.22 -24.61
C TRP A 81 10.70 3.29 -24.27
N LYS A 82 11.06 2.13 -23.73
CA LYS A 82 10.13 1.22 -23.06
C LYS A 82 10.30 1.40 -21.55
N VAL A 83 9.21 1.66 -20.85
CA VAL A 83 9.19 1.74 -19.38
C VAL A 83 8.34 0.61 -18.84
N GLU A 84 8.89 -0.15 -17.92
CA GLU A 84 8.17 -1.24 -17.25
C GLU A 84 8.24 -1.05 -15.74
N MET A 85 7.14 -1.33 -15.05
CA MET A 85 7.14 -1.38 -13.59
C MET A 85 7.79 -2.68 -13.13
N GLU A 86 9.06 -2.59 -12.74
CA GLU A 86 9.86 -3.74 -12.30
C GLU A 86 9.45 -4.18 -10.89
N GLU A 87 9.22 -3.23 -9.98
CA GLU A 87 8.81 -3.53 -8.61
C GLU A 87 7.93 -2.45 -8.01
N PHE A 88 6.95 -2.88 -7.22
CA PHE A 88 6.16 -2.02 -6.35
C PHE A 88 6.10 -2.65 -4.96
N SER A 89 6.36 -1.86 -3.92
CA SER A 89 6.45 -2.40 -2.56
C SER A 89 5.98 -1.44 -1.46
N PHE A 90 5.50 -2.04 -0.38
CA PHE A 90 5.30 -1.36 0.91
C PHE A 90 6.47 -1.68 1.85
N VAL A 91 6.95 -0.66 2.57
CA VAL A 91 8.17 -0.68 3.37
C VAL A 91 7.84 -0.56 4.86
N THR A 92 8.28 -1.53 5.66
CA THR A 92 8.03 -1.58 7.12
C THR A 92 9.23 -1.10 7.96
N GLN A 93 10.32 -0.67 7.33
CA GLN A 93 11.56 -0.27 8.02
C GLN A 93 11.42 0.95 8.93
N LEU A 94 10.31 1.68 8.82
CA LEU A 94 9.98 2.82 9.68
C LEU A 94 8.97 2.46 10.80
N ALA A 95 8.79 1.17 11.09
CA ALA A 95 7.98 0.69 12.21
C ALA A 95 8.31 1.44 13.51
N GLY A 96 7.28 1.88 14.24
CA GLY A 96 7.42 2.64 15.48
C GLY A 96 7.91 4.10 15.33
N LEU A 97 8.25 4.55 14.11
CA LEU A 97 8.76 5.91 13.85
C LEU A 97 7.72 6.82 13.17
N THR A 98 6.74 6.24 12.49
CA THR A 98 5.65 6.94 11.80
C THR A 98 4.44 6.02 11.68
N ASP A 99 3.24 6.59 11.59
CA ASP A 99 1.99 5.89 11.33
C ASP A 99 1.73 5.64 9.83
N HIS A 100 2.66 6.03 8.94
CA HIS A 100 2.59 5.77 7.51
C HIS A 100 3.54 4.64 7.06
N LEU A 101 3.03 3.74 6.22
CA LEU A 101 3.85 2.78 5.48
C LEU A 101 4.44 3.47 4.25
N ALA A 102 5.77 3.50 4.17
CA ALA A 102 6.45 4.01 2.99
C ALA A 102 6.15 3.13 1.76
N VAL A 103 6.03 3.78 0.60
CA VAL A 103 5.75 3.14 -0.69
C VAL A 103 6.94 3.34 -1.61
N ALA A 104 7.41 2.28 -2.24
CA ALA A 104 8.51 2.33 -3.19
C ALA A 104 8.11 1.72 -4.54
N MET A 105 8.59 2.33 -5.62
CA MET A 105 8.38 1.89 -7.00
C MET A 105 9.72 1.90 -7.73
N ARG A 106 10.03 0.82 -8.47
CA ARG A 106 11.16 0.74 -9.37
C ARG A 106 10.66 0.58 -10.80
N LEU A 107 11.11 1.48 -11.66
CA LEU A 107 10.83 1.48 -13.09
C LEU A 107 12.09 1.05 -13.83
N LEU A 108 11.95 0.07 -14.71
CA LEU A 108 12.97 -0.30 -15.68
C LEU A 108 12.75 0.53 -16.94
N VAL A 109 13.78 1.25 -17.38
CA VAL A 109 13.74 2.04 -18.62
C VAL A 109 14.76 1.45 -19.59
N SER A 110 14.30 1.02 -20.77
CA SER A 110 15.15 0.50 -21.84
C SER A 110 14.90 1.22 -23.15
N MET A 111 15.89 1.21 -24.04
CA MET A 111 15.73 1.63 -25.44
C MET A 111 15.39 0.40 -26.28
N GLY A 112 14.47 0.52 -27.23
CA GLY A 112 14.16 -0.57 -28.18
C GLY A 112 15.40 -1.06 -28.91
N GLU A 113 15.48 -2.37 -29.19
CA GLU A 113 16.52 -2.90 -30.08
C GLU A 113 16.32 -2.32 -31.48
N GLU A 114 17.33 -1.66 -32.03
CA GLU A 114 17.40 -1.37 -33.46
C GLU A 114 17.49 -2.73 -34.17
N ASP A 115 16.42 -3.16 -34.84
CA ASP A 115 16.51 -4.29 -35.78
C ASP A 115 17.60 -3.94 -36.81
N PRO A 116 18.68 -4.75 -36.94
CA PRO A 116 19.80 -4.45 -37.83
C PRO A 116 19.48 -4.57 -39.33
#